data_AF-A0A3Q2VW51-F1
#
_entry.id   AF-A0A3Q2VW51-F1
#
_cell.length_a   1.000
_cell.length_b   1.000
_cell.length_c   1.000
_cell.angle_alpha   90.00
_cell.angle_beta   90.00
_cell.angle_gamma   90.00
#
_symmetry.space_group_name_H-M   'P 1'
#
loop_
_entity.id
_entity.type
_entity.pdbx_description
1 polymer ?
#
loop_
_entity_poly.entity_id
_entity_poly.type
_entity_poly.pdbx_seq_one_letter_code
_entity_poly.pdbx_strand_id
1 'polypeptide(L)'
;MAMELDQEKLCCSICLDLLKEPVTIPCGHSYCMNCIESRWTEEEHNKSYSCPHCKQTFAPKPDLVKSAMFADLVEALKKTRLQFAPADHCYAKPGDVACDFCTDKKLKALKSCLVCRISYCELHLQPHYESSAFEKHKLVEPLKNLQEKFCSHHDEVMKIFCRTDQQAICFLCSVDEHKNHDTVSAKAERNHKQMKLGVSREKIQMRIQNREKDLKVLQEEIEAINFSADKIVNDSKKIFTELVCLVEKMSSALNEQIRFQQKAEVNRVTELKKKLEQEIAELWVKDAELELLSNTDDHIQFLLNYPSLSHLSESTDLPSLDVHPPLYFEHVTEALSEIRGKLENVLNEEWPKISLKVTEVDVLLPIPEPETREEFLQYSPYCNLNDVFPFSSFIHG
;
A
#
# COMPACT_ATOMS: atom_id res chain seq x y z
N MET A 1 -33.76 -24.13 20.45
CA MET A 1 -34.74 -24.43 19.40
C MET A 1 -36.02 -23.68 19.77
N ALA A 2 -36.16 -22.43 19.34
CA ALA A 2 -37.36 -21.66 19.57
C ALA A 2 -38.43 -22.16 18.60
N MET A 3 -39.60 -22.55 19.11
CA MET A 3 -40.75 -22.85 18.25
C MET A 3 -41.21 -21.52 17.65
N GLU A 4 -41.05 -21.32 16.35
CA GLU A 4 -41.66 -20.19 15.65
C GLU A 4 -43.18 -20.35 15.72
N LEU A 5 -43.82 -19.46 16.48
CA LEU A 5 -45.27 -19.31 16.48
C LEU A 5 -45.67 -18.64 15.17
N ASP A 6 -46.27 -19.43 14.28
CA ASP A 6 -46.78 -18.99 12.99
C ASP A 6 -47.90 -17.94 13.19
N GLN A 7 -47.57 -16.67 12.93
CA GLN A 7 -48.41 -15.51 13.24
C GLN A 7 -49.76 -15.56 12.52
N GLU A 8 -49.81 -16.18 11.33
CA GLU A 8 -51.03 -16.28 10.53
C GLU A 8 -52.09 -17.17 11.21
N LYS A 9 -51.66 -18.10 12.07
CA LYS A 9 -52.56 -19.01 12.80
C LYS A 9 -53.24 -18.38 14.02
N LEU A 10 -52.84 -17.15 14.39
CA LEU A 10 -53.40 -16.39 15.51
C LEU A 10 -54.20 -15.16 15.06
N CYS A 11 -54.47 -15.04 13.76
CA CYS A 11 -55.29 -13.98 13.19
C CYS A 11 -56.75 -14.43 13.04
N CYS A 12 -57.67 -13.51 13.29
CA CYS A 12 -59.08 -13.71 13.02
C CYS A 12 -59.34 -13.57 11.51
N SER A 13 -59.94 -14.57 10.88
CA SER A 13 -60.25 -14.52 9.44
C SER A 13 -61.40 -13.57 9.06
N ILE A 14 -62.07 -12.96 10.04
CA ILE A 14 -63.13 -11.95 9.80
C ILE A 14 -62.52 -10.54 9.74
N CYS A 15 -61.78 -10.12 10.78
CA CYS A 15 -61.18 -8.79 10.84
C CYS A 15 -59.74 -8.72 10.34
N LEU A 16 -59.13 -9.87 10.02
CA LEU A 16 -57.75 -10.03 9.55
C LEU A 16 -56.68 -9.50 10.52
N ASP A 17 -57.05 -9.30 11.80
CA ASP A 17 -56.20 -8.84 12.89
C ASP A 17 -55.97 -9.96 13.92
N LEU A 18 -54.98 -9.80 14.80
CA LEU A 18 -54.72 -10.71 15.93
C LEU A 18 -55.99 -10.91 16.77
N LEU A 19 -56.24 -12.16 17.17
CA LEU A 19 -57.45 -12.52 17.92
C LEU A 19 -57.59 -11.68 19.20
N LYS A 20 -58.73 -10.98 19.34
CA LYS A 20 -59.14 -10.25 20.54
C LYS A 20 -60.23 -11.05 21.23
N GLU A 21 -59.95 -11.49 22.45
CA GLU A 21 -60.81 -12.45 23.19
C GLU A 21 -61.15 -13.67 22.34
N PRO A 22 -60.16 -14.51 22.00
CA PRO A 22 -60.33 -15.62 21.08
C PRO A 22 -61.38 -16.60 21.59
N VAL A 23 -62.31 -16.98 20.72
CA VAL A 23 -63.27 -18.07 20.93
C VAL A 23 -63.05 -19.14 19.88
N THR A 24 -63.10 -20.40 20.29
CA THR A 24 -62.99 -21.55 19.39
C THR A 24 -64.36 -22.20 19.28
N ILE A 25 -64.92 -22.24 18.07
CA ILE A 25 -66.23 -22.86 17.82
C ILE A 25 -66.06 -24.38 17.56
N PRO A 26 -67.11 -25.21 17.61
CA PRO A 26 -66.99 -26.68 17.61
C PRO A 26 -66.25 -27.30 16.40
N CYS A 27 -66.16 -26.60 15.26
CA CYS A 27 -65.35 -27.06 14.12
C CYS A 27 -63.84 -26.78 14.26
N GLY A 28 -63.40 -26.23 15.39
CA GLY A 28 -61.99 -25.97 15.71
C GLY A 28 -61.43 -24.64 15.21
N HIS A 29 -62.20 -23.84 14.45
CA HIS A 29 -61.77 -22.52 14.02
C HIS A 29 -61.94 -21.48 15.13
N SER A 30 -61.03 -20.51 15.18
CA SER A 30 -61.02 -19.48 16.22
C SER A 30 -61.21 -18.07 15.64
N TYR A 31 -61.97 -17.25 16.34
CA TYR A 31 -62.32 -15.88 15.95
C TYR A 31 -62.27 -14.95 17.15
N CYS A 32 -62.26 -13.63 16.92
CA CYS A 32 -62.57 -12.68 17.99
C CYS A 32 -64.03 -12.88 18.41
N MET A 33 -64.31 -12.87 19.72
CA MET A 33 -65.67 -13.02 20.26
C MET A 33 -66.67 -12.11 19.54
N ASN A 34 -66.38 -10.80 19.49
CA ASN A 34 -67.25 -9.83 18.84
C ASN A 34 -67.45 -10.09 17.34
N CYS A 35 -66.41 -10.56 16.63
CA CYS A 35 -66.50 -10.79 15.20
C CYS A 35 -67.43 -11.95 14.85
N ILE A 36 -67.37 -13.05 15.60
CA ILE A 36 -68.26 -14.19 15.36
C ILE A 36 -69.68 -13.92 15.88
N GLU A 37 -69.81 -13.17 16.98
CA GLU A 37 -71.12 -12.75 17.48
C GLU A 37 -71.84 -11.86 16.49
N SER A 38 -71.19 -10.80 15.97
CA SER A 38 -71.79 -9.92 14.95
C SER A 38 -72.22 -10.70 13.71
N ARG A 39 -71.39 -11.65 13.25
CA ARG A 39 -71.69 -12.48 12.10
C ARG A 39 -72.92 -13.38 12.33
N TRP A 40 -73.07 -13.94 13.52
CA TRP A 40 -74.22 -14.78 13.87
C TRP A 40 -75.49 -13.99 14.19
N THR A 41 -75.38 -12.76 14.66
CA THR A 41 -76.52 -11.84 14.83
C THR A 41 -77.13 -11.45 13.47
N GLU A 42 -76.31 -11.32 12.42
CA GLU A 42 -76.81 -11.11 11.04
C GLU A 42 -77.57 -12.33 10.47
N GLU A 43 -77.27 -13.55 10.95
CA GLU A 43 -77.82 -14.82 10.45
C GLU A 43 -79.05 -15.35 11.24
N GLU A 44 -79.55 -14.62 12.25
CA GLU A 44 -80.62 -15.06 13.19
C GLU A 44 -81.95 -15.50 12.53
N HIS A 45 -82.24 -15.03 11.31
CA HIS A 45 -83.49 -15.33 10.60
C HIS A 45 -83.60 -16.78 10.12
N ASN A 46 -82.49 -17.50 9.93
CA ASN A 46 -82.46 -18.85 9.34
C ASN A 46 -82.26 -19.99 10.36
N LYS A 47 -82.23 -19.70 11.67
CA LYS A 47 -82.00 -20.67 12.77
C LYS A 47 -80.80 -21.61 12.57
N SER A 48 -79.84 -21.23 11.73
CA SER A 48 -78.63 -21.99 11.42
C SER A 48 -77.43 -21.07 11.51
N TYR A 49 -76.45 -21.44 12.32
CA TYR A 49 -75.25 -20.65 12.58
C TYR A 49 -74.09 -21.26 11.83
N SER A 50 -73.47 -20.52 10.91
CA SER A 50 -72.41 -21.07 10.06
C SER A 50 -71.02 -20.64 10.50
N CYS A 51 -70.04 -21.52 10.36
CA CYS A 51 -68.62 -21.17 10.50
C CYS A 51 -68.17 -20.35 9.28
N PRO A 52 -67.63 -19.13 9.44
CA PRO A 52 -67.19 -18.31 8.30
C PRO A 52 -66.07 -18.94 7.46
N HIS A 53 -65.27 -19.84 8.04
CA HIS A 53 -64.12 -20.43 7.34
C HIS A 53 -64.48 -21.73 6.62
N CYS A 54 -65.12 -22.69 7.30
CA CYS A 54 -65.44 -24.01 6.73
C CYS A 54 -66.90 -24.19 6.33
N LYS A 55 -67.77 -23.20 6.59
CA LYS A 55 -69.22 -23.21 6.29
C LYS A 55 -70.03 -24.30 6.99
N GLN A 56 -69.45 -25.01 7.96
CA GLN A 56 -70.19 -25.96 8.79
C GLN A 56 -71.29 -25.24 9.58
N THR A 57 -72.51 -25.79 9.57
CA THR A 57 -73.68 -25.22 10.24
C THR A 57 -73.95 -25.89 11.58
N PHE A 58 -74.45 -25.12 12.53
CA PHE A 58 -74.78 -25.56 13.88
C PHE A 58 -76.22 -25.17 14.24
N ALA A 59 -76.98 -26.11 14.78
CA ALA A 59 -78.29 -25.91 15.37
C ALA A 59 -78.47 -26.93 16.52
N PRO A 60 -78.55 -26.52 17.81
CA PRO A 60 -78.68 -25.15 18.33
C PRO A 60 -77.40 -24.30 18.26
N LYS A 61 -77.48 -23.00 18.60
CA LYS A 61 -76.35 -22.06 18.64
C LYS A 61 -75.26 -22.60 19.58
N PRO A 62 -73.99 -22.68 19.15
CA PRO A 62 -72.89 -23.05 20.05
C PRO A 62 -72.65 -21.97 21.11
N ASP A 63 -72.36 -22.38 22.33
CA ASP A 63 -71.90 -21.48 23.38
C ASP A 63 -70.48 -20.97 23.06
N LEU A 64 -70.30 -19.64 23.12
CA LEU A 64 -69.01 -19.02 22.89
C LEU A 64 -68.26 -18.88 24.20
N VAL A 65 -67.28 -19.75 24.40
CA VAL A 65 -66.39 -19.73 25.56
C VAL A 65 -65.01 -19.26 25.11
N LYS A 66 -64.43 -18.34 25.88
CA LYS A 66 -63.08 -17.83 25.63
C LYS A 66 -62.06 -18.96 25.71
N SER A 67 -61.21 -19.06 24.69
CA SER A 67 -60.12 -20.02 24.65
C SER A 67 -58.91 -19.43 25.37
N ALA A 68 -58.69 -19.84 26.61
CA ALA A 68 -57.54 -19.44 27.42
C ALA A 68 -56.21 -19.73 26.70
N MET A 69 -56.11 -20.88 26.03
CA MET A 69 -54.91 -21.25 25.28
C MET A 69 -54.59 -20.26 24.15
N PHE A 70 -55.57 -19.88 23.33
CA PHE A 70 -55.33 -18.89 22.27
C PHE A 70 -55.07 -17.50 22.85
N ALA A 71 -55.71 -17.14 23.96
CA ALA A 71 -55.45 -15.88 24.65
C ALA A 71 -54.00 -15.82 25.15
N ASP A 72 -53.52 -16.88 25.80
CA ASP A 72 -52.16 -17.02 26.30
C ASP A 72 -51.13 -17.00 25.15
N LEU A 73 -51.43 -17.64 24.01
CA LEU A 73 -50.57 -17.63 22.83
C LEU A 73 -50.50 -16.24 22.17
N VAL A 74 -51.63 -15.52 22.09
CA VAL A 74 -51.65 -14.13 21.58
C VAL A 74 -50.91 -13.20 22.53
N GLU A 75 -51.05 -13.37 23.84
CA GLU A 75 -50.29 -12.62 24.84
C GLU A 75 -48.80 -12.94 24.80
N ALA A 76 -48.44 -14.22 24.66
CA ALA A 76 -47.05 -14.65 24.50
C ALA A 76 -46.44 -14.04 23.24
N LEU A 77 -47.17 -13.99 22.12
CA LEU A 77 -46.69 -13.37 20.88
C LEU A 77 -46.52 -11.84 21.02
N LYS A 78 -47.46 -11.16 21.70
CA LYS A 78 -47.34 -9.73 22.05
C LYS A 78 -46.13 -9.47 22.96
N LYS A 79 -45.91 -10.31 23.99
CA LYS A 79 -44.75 -10.24 24.89
C LYS A 79 -43.45 -10.59 24.17
N THR A 80 -43.45 -11.53 23.23
CA THR A 80 -42.28 -11.90 22.43
C THR A 80 -41.89 -10.77 21.49
N ARG A 81 -42.84 -10.03 20.88
CA ARG A 81 -42.56 -8.78 20.16
C ARG A 81 -41.97 -7.68 21.05
N LEU A 82 -42.33 -7.65 22.34
CA LEU A 82 -41.80 -6.68 23.32
C LEU A 82 -40.46 -7.11 23.95
N GLN A 83 -40.12 -8.41 23.95
CA GLN A 83 -38.94 -8.97 24.62
C GLN A 83 -37.83 -9.49 23.66
N PHE A 84 -38.09 -9.60 22.35
CA PHE A 84 -37.11 -10.05 21.35
C PHE A 84 -36.86 -9.05 20.20
N ALA A 85 -36.96 -7.75 20.45
CA ALA A 85 -36.16 -6.80 19.67
C ALA A 85 -34.77 -6.74 20.32
N PRO A 86 -33.67 -7.15 19.65
CA PRO A 86 -32.34 -6.91 20.19
C PRO A 86 -32.21 -5.40 20.40
N ALA A 87 -31.88 -5.00 21.63
CA ALA A 87 -31.85 -3.60 22.04
C ALA A 87 -30.98 -2.70 21.12
N ASP A 88 -30.07 -3.25 20.31
CA ASP A 88 -29.15 -2.51 19.45
C ASP A 88 -29.68 -2.06 18.08
N HIS A 89 -30.88 -2.48 17.67
CA HIS A 89 -31.43 -2.13 16.34
C HIS A 89 -32.47 -1.00 16.36
N CYS A 90 -32.94 -0.57 17.53
CA CYS A 90 -33.97 0.48 17.65
C CYS A 90 -33.42 1.87 18.03
N TYR A 91 -32.16 1.95 18.47
CA TYR A 91 -31.51 3.23 18.77
C TYR A 91 -30.92 3.88 17.53
N ALA A 92 -30.92 5.21 17.50
CA ALA A 92 -30.30 5.97 16.42
C ALA A 92 -28.77 5.80 16.45
N LYS A 93 -28.18 5.29 15.36
CA LYS A 93 -26.73 5.17 15.19
C LYS A 93 -26.14 6.44 14.58
N PRO A 94 -24.80 6.62 14.60
CA PRO A 94 -24.17 7.72 13.88
C PRO A 94 -24.60 7.73 12.40
N GLY A 95 -25.31 8.80 12.01
CA GLY A 95 -25.86 8.93 10.68
C GLY A 95 -27.37 8.64 10.55
N ASP A 96 -28.04 8.11 11.58
CA ASP A 96 -29.51 8.04 11.64
C ASP A 96 -30.12 9.38 12.09
N VAL A 97 -31.41 9.57 11.80
CA VAL A 97 -32.22 10.65 12.40
C VAL A 97 -32.82 10.10 13.69
N ALA A 98 -32.61 10.83 14.80
CA ALA A 98 -33.11 10.45 16.10
C ALA A 98 -34.53 10.99 16.34
N CYS A 99 -35.32 10.31 17.18
CA CYS A 99 -36.61 10.82 17.63
C CYS A 99 -36.42 12.00 18.58
N ASP A 100 -37.14 13.10 18.35
CA ASP A 100 -36.99 14.32 19.16
C ASP A 100 -37.71 14.25 20.51
N PHE A 101 -38.72 13.37 20.64
CA PHE A 101 -39.48 13.17 21.88
C PHE A 101 -38.78 12.23 22.88
N CYS A 102 -37.85 11.39 22.43
CA CYS A 102 -37.08 10.54 23.34
C CYS A 102 -36.08 11.41 24.14
N THR A 103 -36.12 11.33 25.47
CA THR A 103 -35.29 12.15 26.36
C THR A 103 -33.92 11.54 26.63
N ASP A 104 -33.84 10.22 26.82
CA ASP A 104 -32.59 9.54 27.20
C ASP A 104 -31.92 8.88 25.98
N LYS A 105 -32.11 7.57 25.80
CA LYS A 105 -31.62 6.86 24.62
C LYS A 105 -32.57 7.10 23.45
N LYS A 106 -32.18 7.99 22.53
CA LYS A 106 -33.01 8.34 21.39
C LYS A 106 -33.17 7.16 20.43
N LEU A 107 -34.42 6.77 20.23
CA LEU A 107 -34.79 5.79 19.22
C LEU A 107 -34.60 6.36 17.82
N LYS A 108 -34.32 5.50 16.84
CA LYS A 108 -34.30 5.88 15.43
C LYS A 108 -35.68 6.38 15.01
N ALA A 109 -35.73 7.54 14.39
CA ALA A 109 -36.97 8.07 13.83
C ALA A 109 -37.41 7.21 12.65
N LEU A 110 -38.71 6.92 12.58
CA LEU A 110 -39.33 6.25 11.44
C LEU A 110 -39.91 7.26 10.46
N LYS A 111 -40.49 8.36 10.94
CA LYS A 111 -41.03 9.44 10.10
C LYS A 111 -40.74 10.81 10.69
N SER A 112 -40.62 11.81 9.83
CA SER A 112 -40.68 13.22 10.20
C SER A 112 -42.04 13.78 9.82
N CYS A 113 -42.67 14.55 10.71
CA CYS A 113 -43.88 15.29 10.41
C CYS A 113 -43.52 16.70 9.95
N LEU A 114 -43.96 17.11 8.77
CA LEU A 114 -43.69 18.44 8.24
C LEU A 114 -44.51 19.55 8.92
N VAL A 115 -45.60 19.19 9.62
CA VAL A 115 -46.43 20.15 10.35
C VAL A 115 -45.89 20.33 11.78
N CYS A 116 -45.67 19.23 12.51
CA CYS A 116 -45.06 19.31 13.85
C CYS A 116 -43.58 19.69 13.84
N ARG A 117 -42.90 19.55 12.70
CA ARG A 117 -41.44 19.73 12.52
C ARG A 117 -40.60 18.86 13.45
N ILE A 118 -41.10 17.66 13.72
CA ILE A 118 -40.49 16.71 14.64
C ILE A 118 -40.34 15.37 13.94
N SER A 119 -39.26 14.67 14.27
CA SER A 119 -38.99 13.29 13.90
C SER A 119 -39.41 12.35 15.03
N TYR A 120 -40.19 11.33 14.68
CA TYR A 120 -40.83 10.41 15.61
C TYR A 120 -40.29 8.99 15.40
N CYS A 121 -39.98 8.29 16.49
CA CYS A 121 -39.90 6.84 16.49
C CYS A 121 -41.32 6.23 16.42
N GLU A 122 -41.42 4.93 16.18
CA GLU A 122 -42.70 4.23 16.05
C GLU A 122 -43.70 4.56 17.17
N LEU A 123 -43.23 4.49 18.42
CA LEU A 123 -44.07 4.75 19.60
C LEU A 123 -44.63 6.17 19.64
N HIS A 124 -43.78 7.17 19.35
CA HIS A 124 -44.22 8.56 19.37
C HIS A 124 -44.96 8.97 18.08
N LEU A 125 -44.90 8.15 17.05
CA LEU A 125 -45.62 8.37 15.79
C LEU A 125 -47.08 7.90 15.88
N GLN A 126 -47.39 6.92 16.72
CA GLN A 126 -48.71 6.31 16.88
C GLN A 126 -49.89 7.32 16.98
N PRO A 127 -49.80 8.45 17.70
CA PRO A 127 -50.88 9.44 17.74
C PRO A 127 -51.24 10.01 16.36
N HIS A 128 -50.28 10.10 15.43
CA HIS A 128 -50.53 10.59 14.07
C HIS A 128 -51.42 9.65 13.24
N TYR A 129 -51.54 8.37 13.63
CA TYR A 129 -52.40 7.40 12.95
C TYR A 129 -53.77 7.24 13.62
N GLU A 130 -53.83 7.39 14.94
CA GLU A 130 -55.03 7.07 15.72
C GLU A 130 -55.95 8.26 15.95
N SER A 131 -55.43 9.49 15.93
CA SER A 131 -56.21 10.69 16.19
C SER A 131 -56.53 11.45 14.91
N SER A 132 -57.82 11.73 14.68
CA SER A 132 -58.31 12.54 13.56
C SER A 132 -57.73 13.96 13.54
N ALA A 133 -57.24 14.47 14.67
CA ALA A 133 -56.57 15.77 14.75
C ALA A 133 -55.30 15.84 13.89
N PHE A 134 -54.65 14.69 13.65
CA PHE A 134 -53.40 14.60 12.89
C PHE A 134 -53.59 14.08 11.46
N GLU A 135 -54.82 13.86 11.00
CA GLU A 135 -55.10 13.29 9.68
C GLU A 135 -54.48 14.11 8.52
N LYS A 136 -54.37 15.43 8.70
CA LYS A 136 -53.77 16.35 7.72
C LYS A 136 -52.25 16.48 7.84
N HIS A 137 -51.62 15.86 8.83
CA HIS A 137 -50.18 15.95 9.04
C HIS A 137 -49.44 15.11 8.00
N LYS A 138 -48.60 15.78 7.20
CA LYS A 138 -47.79 15.08 6.21
C LYS A 138 -46.55 14.44 6.85
N LEU A 139 -46.57 13.12 6.95
CA LEU A 139 -45.43 12.30 7.35
C LEU A 139 -44.54 11.97 6.14
N VAL A 140 -43.23 12.14 6.30
CA VAL A 140 -42.21 11.82 5.30
C VAL A 140 -41.10 10.97 5.90
N GLU A 141 -40.25 10.41 5.05
CA GLU A 141 -39.02 9.75 5.52
C GLU A 141 -38.21 10.69 6.43
N PRO A 142 -37.52 10.15 7.45
CA PRO A 142 -36.78 10.96 8.41
C PRO A 142 -35.76 11.87 7.74
N LEU A 143 -35.85 13.18 7.98
CA LEU A 143 -34.93 14.16 7.41
C LEU A 143 -33.93 14.63 8.47
N LYS A 144 -32.63 14.55 8.14
CA LYS A 144 -31.59 15.23 8.92
C LYS A 144 -31.79 16.73 8.84
N ASN A 145 -31.55 17.40 9.97
CA ASN A 145 -31.71 18.83 10.13
C ASN A 145 -33.06 19.33 9.59
N LEU A 146 -34.15 18.68 10.01
CA LEU A 146 -35.50 18.96 9.53
C LEU A 146 -35.86 20.46 9.63
N GLN A 147 -35.43 21.13 10.70
CA GLN A 147 -35.66 22.56 10.91
C GLN A 147 -35.03 23.44 9.81
N GLU A 148 -33.86 23.07 9.28
CA GLU A 148 -33.19 23.79 8.16
C GLU A 148 -33.95 23.66 6.83
N LYS A 149 -35.04 22.88 6.77
CA LYS A 149 -35.88 22.74 5.57
C LYS A 149 -37.06 23.72 5.57
N PHE A 150 -37.24 24.50 6.64
CA PHE A 150 -38.30 25.49 6.78
C PHE A 150 -37.74 26.91 6.67
N CYS A 151 -38.50 27.79 6.03
CA CYS A 151 -38.19 29.20 5.98
C CYS A 151 -38.35 29.80 7.38
N SER A 152 -37.33 30.52 7.85
CA SER A 152 -37.32 31.15 9.17
C SER A 152 -38.32 32.28 9.35
N HIS A 153 -38.82 32.87 8.24
CA HIS A 153 -39.71 34.04 8.27
C HIS A 153 -41.18 33.62 8.10
N HIS A 154 -41.41 32.62 7.25
CA HIS A 154 -42.75 32.22 6.84
C HIS A 154 -43.19 30.87 7.39
N ASP A 155 -42.31 30.17 8.10
CA ASP A 155 -42.64 28.91 8.74
C ASP A 155 -43.10 27.80 7.75
N GLU A 156 -42.76 27.98 6.46
CA GLU A 156 -43.15 27.12 5.34
C GLU A 156 -41.97 26.32 4.80
N VAL A 157 -42.25 25.11 4.29
CA VAL A 157 -41.21 24.25 3.71
C VAL A 157 -40.59 24.92 2.49
N MET A 158 -39.26 25.00 2.47
CA MET A 158 -38.51 25.57 1.35
C MET A 158 -38.50 24.59 0.18
N LYS A 159 -39.26 24.92 -0.86
CA LYS A 159 -39.44 24.09 -2.08
C LYS A 159 -38.95 24.79 -3.35
N ILE A 160 -38.51 26.03 -3.23
CA ILE A 160 -38.04 26.87 -4.32
C ILE A 160 -36.56 27.16 -4.10
N PHE A 161 -35.79 27.29 -5.17
CA PHE A 161 -34.40 27.72 -5.12
C PHE A 161 -34.28 29.03 -5.90
N CYS A 162 -33.73 30.05 -5.25
CA CYS A 162 -33.37 31.30 -5.89
C CYS A 162 -31.95 31.18 -6.43
N ARG A 163 -31.78 31.27 -7.76
CA ARG A 163 -30.47 31.22 -8.41
C ARG A 163 -29.70 32.52 -8.27
N THR A 164 -30.38 33.66 -8.18
CA THR A 164 -29.75 34.95 -7.95
C THR A 164 -28.98 34.95 -6.63
N ASP A 165 -29.62 34.50 -5.54
CA ASP A 165 -29.03 34.53 -4.19
C ASP A 165 -28.43 33.17 -3.76
N GLN A 166 -28.52 32.15 -4.60
CA GLN A 166 -28.05 30.78 -4.34
C GLN A 166 -28.60 30.14 -3.05
N GLN A 167 -29.87 30.39 -2.72
CA GLN A 167 -30.50 29.89 -1.50
C GLN A 167 -31.82 29.18 -1.74
N ALA A 168 -32.17 28.23 -0.87
CA ALA A 168 -33.49 27.62 -0.83
C ALA A 168 -34.46 28.57 -0.11
N ILE A 169 -35.67 28.74 -0.65
CA ILE A 169 -36.71 29.64 -0.13
C ILE A 169 -38.09 28.96 -0.16
N CYS A 170 -39.05 29.49 0.60
CA CYS A 170 -40.45 29.07 0.53
C CYS A 170 -41.22 29.82 -0.58
N PHE A 171 -42.48 29.42 -0.81
CA PHE A 171 -43.33 30.06 -1.82
C PHE A 171 -43.60 31.55 -1.53
N LEU A 172 -43.86 31.91 -0.27
CA LEU A 172 -44.12 33.29 0.12
C LEU A 172 -42.92 34.22 -0.18
N CYS A 173 -41.70 33.82 0.20
CA CYS A 173 -40.47 34.53 -0.20
C CYS A 173 -40.36 34.75 -1.71
N SER A 174 -40.78 33.79 -2.54
CA SER A 174 -40.68 33.90 -4.01
C SER A 174 -41.60 34.94 -4.63
N VAL A 175 -42.71 35.29 -3.96
CA VAL A 175 -43.67 36.29 -4.47
C VAL A 175 -43.53 37.65 -3.80
N ASP A 176 -42.74 37.73 -2.73
CA ASP A 176 -42.46 38.95 -1.97
C ASP A 176 -41.01 39.41 -2.18
N GLU A 177 -40.10 39.13 -1.23
CA GLU A 177 -38.69 39.54 -1.26
C GLU A 177 -37.94 39.14 -2.54
N HIS A 178 -38.21 37.96 -3.09
CA HIS A 178 -37.53 37.41 -4.28
C HIS A 178 -38.37 37.51 -5.56
N LYS A 179 -39.39 38.37 -5.60
CA LYS A 179 -40.35 38.47 -6.72
C LYS A 179 -39.72 38.64 -8.10
N ASN A 180 -38.58 39.33 -8.17
CA ASN A 180 -37.89 39.64 -9.42
C ASN A 180 -36.60 38.81 -9.63
N HIS A 181 -36.36 37.79 -8.82
CA HIS A 181 -35.17 36.95 -8.93
C HIS A 181 -35.43 35.70 -9.80
N ASP A 182 -34.37 35.11 -10.37
CA ASP A 182 -34.49 33.83 -11.07
C ASP A 182 -34.76 32.72 -10.05
N THR A 183 -36.03 32.28 -10.00
CA THR A 183 -36.48 31.26 -9.08
C THR A 183 -36.99 30.04 -9.83
N VAL A 184 -36.61 28.87 -9.34
CA VAL A 184 -37.02 27.58 -9.88
C VAL A 184 -37.41 26.64 -8.76
N SER A 185 -38.15 25.56 -9.05
CA SER A 185 -38.38 24.54 -8.03
C SER A 185 -37.05 23.93 -7.57
N ALA A 186 -36.92 23.64 -6.27
CA ALA A 186 -35.72 23.01 -5.72
C ALA A 186 -35.44 21.64 -6.36
N LYS A 187 -36.49 20.93 -6.78
CA LYS A 187 -36.37 19.66 -7.53
C LYS A 187 -35.71 19.86 -8.90
N ALA A 188 -36.12 20.90 -9.64
CA ALA A 188 -35.53 21.19 -10.95
C ALA A 188 -34.07 21.62 -10.82
N GLU A 189 -33.74 22.50 -9.87
CA GLU A 189 -32.35 22.92 -9.67
C GLU A 189 -31.45 21.78 -9.20
N ARG A 190 -31.95 20.91 -8.31
CA ARG A 190 -31.23 19.69 -7.91
C ARG A 190 -30.89 18.84 -9.13
N ASN A 191 -31.84 18.60 -10.02
CA ASN A 191 -31.60 17.80 -11.22
C ASN A 191 -30.54 18.45 -12.12
N HIS A 192 -30.59 19.77 -12.32
CA HIS A 192 -29.57 20.51 -13.09
C HIS A 192 -28.18 20.40 -12.46
N LYS A 193 -28.05 20.68 -11.16
CA LYS A 193 -26.77 20.58 -10.44
C LYS A 193 -26.27 19.13 -10.39
N GLN A 194 -27.16 18.14 -10.29
CA GLN A 194 -26.81 16.72 -10.33
C GLN A 194 -26.19 16.30 -11.66
N MET A 195 -26.70 16.81 -12.79
CA MET A 195 -26.10 16.55 -14.11
C MET A 195 -24.70 17.17 -14.22
N LYS A 196 -24.53 18.42 -13.78
CA LYS A 196 -23.20 19.08 -13.73
C LYS A 196 -22.20 18.33 -12.85
N LEU A 197 -22.66 17.81 -11.71
CA LEU A 197 -21.84 16.96 -10.83
C LEU A 197 -21.44 15.65 -11.52
N GLY A 198 -22.33 15.03 -12.29
CA GLY A 198 -22.03 13.84 -13.10
C GLY A 198 -20.89 14.08 -14.07
N VAL A 199 -20.98 15.13 -14.90
CA VAL A 199 -19.93 15.51 -15.87
C VAL A 199 -18.60 15.80 -15.17
N SER A 200 -18.64 16.50 -14.03
CA SER A 200 -17.42 16.82 -13.27
C SER A 200 -16.77 15.56 -12.68
N ARG A 201 -17.59 14.61 -12.19
CA ARG A 201 -17.12 13.32 -11.69
C ARG A 201 -16.47 12.49 -12.78
N GLU A 202 -17.07 12.41 -13.96
CA GLU A 202 -16.50 11.70 -15.12
C GLU A 202 -15.14 12.28 -15.52
N LYS A 203 -15.02 13.61 -15.58
CA LYS A 203 -13.74 14.28 -15.86
C LYS A 203 -12.66 13.93 -14.84
N ILE A 204 -12.99 13.91 -13.55
CA ILE A 204 -12.05 13.53 -12.49
C ILE A 204 -11.65 12.06 -12.62
N GLN A 205 -12.61 11.16 -12.88
CA GLN A 205 -12.33 9.74 -13.08
C GLN A 205 -11.39 9.50 -14.26
N MET A 206 -11.59 10.21 -15.37
CA MET A 206 -10.69 10.14 -16.54
C MET A 206 -9.28 10.64 -16.20
N ARG A 207 -9.16 11.74 -15.44
CA ARG A 207 -7.84 12.23 -14.96
C ARG A 207 -7.16 11.21 -14.07
N ILE A 208 -7.89 10.58 -13.15
CA ILE A 208 -7.34 9.52 -12.28
C ILE A 208 -6.78 8.38 -13.13
N GLN A 209 -7.55 7.88 -14.10
CA GLN A 209 -7.10 6.81 -14.99
C GLN A 209 -5.88 7.20 -15.83
N ASN A 210 -5.79 8.44 -16.30
CA ASN A 210 -4.62 8.92 -17.02
C ASN A 210 -3.39 8.98 -16.11
N ARG A 211 -3.53 9.52 -14.89
CA ARG A 211 -2.43 9.54 -13.90
C ARG A 211 -1.99 8.15 -13.46
N GLU A 212 -2.92 7.21 -13.35
CA GLU A 212 -2.58 5.81 -13.07
C GLU A 212 -1.77 5.17 -14.21
N LYS A 213 -1.98 5.59 -15.47
CA LYS A 213 -1.12 5.18 -16.60
C LYS A 213 0.24 5.86 -16.55
N ASP A 214 0.30 7.16 -16.29
CA ASP A 214 1.56 7.90 -16.14
C ASP A 214 2.44 7.27 -15.05
N LEU A 215 1.84 6.89 -13.92
CA LEU A 215 2.54 6.20 -12.82
C LEU A 215 3.14 4.86 -13.25
N LYS A 216 2.45 4.10 -14.12
CA LYS A 216 2.99 2.83 -14.64
C LYS A 216 4.20 3.07 -15.55
N VAL A 217 4.14 4.07 -16.42
CA VAL A 217 5.27 4.44 -17.27
C VAL A 217 6.48 4.86 -16.43
N LEU A 218 6.26 5.65 -15.37
CA LEU A 218 7.34 6.02 -14.45
C LEU A 218 7.92 4.82 -13.71
N GLN A 219 7.09 3.84 -13.34
CA GLN A 219 7.56 2.61 -12.72
C GLN A 219 8.43 1.78 -13.68
N GLU A 220 8.04 1.66 -14.94
CA GLU A 220 8.83 1.00 -15.99
C GLU A 220 10.17 1.73 -16.22
N GLU A 221 10.17 3.07 -16.20
CA GLU A 221 11.40 3.86 -16.33
C GLU A 221 12.35 3.65 -15.13
N ILE A 222 11.83 3.60 -13.90
CA ILE A 222 12.62 3.28 -12.70
C ILE A 222 13.28 1.91 -12.84
N GLU A 223 12.54 0.91 -13.31
CA GLU A 223 13.07 -0.43 -13.55
C GLU A 223 14.15 -0.44 -14.63
N ALA A 224 13.96 0.32 -15.71
CA ALA A 224 14.95 0.47 -16.78
C ALA A 224 16.25 1.15 -16.30
N ILE A 225 16.16 2.20 -15.48
CA ILE A 225 17.32 2.88 -14.87
C ILE A 225 18.10 1.90 -14.01
N ASN A 226 17.42 1.19 -13.10
CA ASN A 226 18.05 0.22 -12.21
C ASN A 226 18.75 -0.89 -13.00
N PHE A 227 18.07 -1.46 -13.99
CA PHE A 227 18.63 -2.50 -14.85
C PHE A 227 19.88 -2.01 -15.61
N SER A 228 19.82 -0.79 -16.16
CA SER A 228 20.94 -0.18 -16.87
C SER A 228 22.14 0.04 -15.95
N ALA A 229 21.92 0.59 -14.75
CA ALA A 229 22.97 0.81 -13.76
C ALA A 229 23.63 -0.51 -13.33
N ASP A 230 22.84 -1.52 -12.99
CA ASP A 230 23.35 -2.85 -12.60
C ASP A 230 24.16 -3.50 -13.72
N LYS A 231 23.71 -3.37 -14.96
CA LYS A 231 24.44 -3.86 -16.13
C LYS A 231 25.82 -3.20 -16.24
N ILE A 232 25.89 -1.87 -16.17
CA ILE A 232 27.16 -1.12 -16.25
C ILE A 232 28.09 -1.49 -15.08
N VAL A 233 27.56 -1.66 -13.87
CA VAL A 233 28.34 -2.12 -12.71
C VAL A 233 28.94 -3.50 -12.98
N ASN A 234 28.16 -4.45 -13.51
CA ASN A 234 28.65 -5.80 -13.81
C ASN A 234 29.67 -5.81 -14.95
N ASP A 235 29.42 -5.06 -16.02
CA ASP A 235 30.35 -4.90 -17.13
C ASP A 235 31.67 -4.28 -16.64
N SER A 236 31.61 -3.26 -15.77
CA SER A 236 32.81 -2.66 -15.17
C SER A 236 33.59 -3.64 -14.30
N LYS A 237 32.90 -4.46 -13.47
CA LYS A 237 33.52 -5.48 -12.64
C LYS A 237 34.28 -6.49 -13.49
N LYS A 238 33.69 -6.90 -14.62
CA LYS A 238 34.33 -7.81 -15.57
C LYS A 238 35.61 -7.20 -16.13
N ILE A 239 35.56 -5.96 -16.62
CA ILE A 239 36.73 -5.25 -17.16
C ILE A 239 37.84 -5.15 -16.10
N PHE A 240 37.53 -4.71 -14.88
CA PHE A 240 38.54 -4.62 -13.82
C PHE A 240 39.11 -5.98 -13.42
N THR A 241 38.30 -7.04 -13.42
CA THR A 241 38.77 -8.41 -13.16
C THR A 241 39.76 -8.87 -14.24
N GLU A 242 39.47 -8.58 -15.50
CA GLU A 242 40.39 -8.88 -16.62
C GLU A 242 41.71 -8.13 -16.47
N LEU A 243 41.69 -6.85 -16.06
CA LEU A 243 42.90 -6.06 -15.80
C LEU A 243 43.74 -6.62 -14.64
N VAL A 244 43.10 -7.00 -13.53
CA VAL A 244 43.79 -7.65 -12.40
C VAL A 244 44.46 -8.95 -12.86
N CYS A 245 43.75 -9.77 -13.62
CA CYS A 245 44.29 -11.03 -14.15
C CYS A 245 45.52 -10.81 -15.06
N LEU A 246 45.54 -9.74 -15.86
CA LEU A 246 46.70 -9.38 -16.67
C LEU A 246 47.92 -9.02 -15.81
N VAL A 247 47.71 -8.21 -14.75
CA VAL A 247 48.78 -7.83 -13.82
C VAL A 247 49.31 -9.05 -13.05
N GLU A 248 48.44 -9.95 -12.61
CA GLU A 248 48.82 -11.19 -11.93
C GLU A 248 49.62 -12.13 -12.84
N LYS A 249 49.23 -12.26 -14.12
CA LYS A 249 49.98 -13.03 -15.12
C LYS A 249 51.37 -12.45 -15.34
N MET A 250 51.49 -11.14 -15.47
CA MET A 250 52.78 -10.45 -15.60
C MET A 250 53.66 -10.66 -14.36
N SER A 251 53.09 -10.55 -13.17
CA SER A 251 53.78 -10.81 -11.90
C SER A 251 54.29 -12.24 -11.80
N SER A 252 53.47 -13.21 -12.18
CA SER A 252 53.82 -14.64 -12.17
C SER A 252 54.97 -14.94 -13.15
N ALA A 253 54.87 -14.44 -14.38
CA ALA A 253 55.92 -14.62 -15.39
C ALA A 253 57.26 -13.99 -14.95
N LEU A 254 57.22 -12.80 -14.36
CA LEU A 254 58.42 -12.15 -13.83
C LEU A 254 59.04 -12.96 -12.68
N ASN A 255 58.23 -13.45 -11.74
CA ASN A 255 58.69 -14.29 -10.64
C ASN A 255 59.36 -15.57 -11.16
N GLU A 256 58.77 -16.24 -12.15
CA GLU A 256 59.36 -17.42 -12.79
C GLU A 256 60.72 -17.09 -13.43
N GLN A 257 60.82 -15.98 -14.15
CA GLN A 257 62.07 -15.54 -14.78
C GLN A 257 63.18 -15.26 -13.74
N ILE A 258 62.84 -14.56 -12.64
CA ILE A 258 63.79 -14.28 -11.55
C ILE A 258 64.26 -15.60 -10.92
N ARG A 259 63.34 -16.53 -10.63
CA ARG A 259 63.69 -17.83 -10.02
C ARG A 259 64.53 -18.69 -10.97
N PHE A 260 64.26 -18.65 -12.26
CA PHE A 260 65.07 -19.34 -13.27
C PHE A 260 66.51 -18.80 -13.28
N GLN A 261 66.67 -17.47 -13.38
CA GLN A 261 68.00 -16.84 -13.39
C GLN A 261 68.75 -17.05 -12.07
N GLN A 262 68.04 -16.93 -10.94
CA GLN A 262 68.59 -17.21 -9.61
C GLN A 262 69.17 -18.63 -9.56
N LYS A 263 68.40 -19.63 -10.01
CA LYS A 263 68.85 -21.03 -10.00
C LYS A 263 70.05 -21.24 -10.93
N ALA A 264 70.06 -20.63 -12.11
CA ALA A 264 71.17 -20.73 -13.05
C ALA A 264 72.47 -20.16 -12.48
N GLU A 265 72.46 -18.94 -11.92
CA GLU A 265 73.65 -18.33 -11.32
C GLU A 265 74.10 -19.04 -10.05
N VAL A 266 73.17 -19.47 -9.18
CA VAL A 266 73.51 -20.26 -7.99
C VAL A 266 74.19 -21.58 -8.38
N ASN A 267 73.70 -22.27 -9.42
CA ASN A 267 74.35 -23.48 -9.91
C ASN A 267 75.76 -23.20 -10.43
N ARG A 268 75.96 -22.11 -11.19
CA ARG A 268 77.26 -21.70 -11.72
C ARG A 268 78.27 -21.42 -10.60
N VAL A 269 77.85 -20.67 -9.58
CA VAL A 269 78.69 -20.36 -8.40
C VAL A 269 78.96 -21.63 -7.58
N THR A 270 77.97 -22.51 -7.43
CA THR A 270 78.12 -23.78 -6.70
C THR A 270 79.12 -24.71 -7.39
N GLU A 271 79.12 -24.78 -8.71
CA GLU A 271 80.07 -25.59 -9.47
C GLU A 271 81.50 -25.06 -9.32
N LEU A 272 81.68 -23.73 -9.36
CA LEU A 272 82.97 -23.11 -9.10
C LEU A 272 83.44 -23.37 -7.66
N LYS A 273 82.53 -23.26 -6.68
CA LYS A 273 82.81 -23.58 -5.28
C LYS A 273 83.31 -25.02 -5.13
N LYS A 274 82.67 -26.01 -5.77
CA LYS A 274 83.09 -27.41 -5.71
C LYS A 274 84.49 -27.62 -6.28
N LYS A 275 84.82 -26.96 -7.39
CA LYS A 275 86.16 -27.03 -8.00
C LYS A 275 87.22 -26.49 -7.04
N LEU A 276 86.95 -25.36 -6.38
CA LEU A 276 87.85 -24.81 -5.36
C LEU A 276 87.96 -25.71 -4.13
N GLU A 277 86.86 -26.29 -3.66
CA GLU A 277 86.89 -27.25 -2.53
C GLU A 277 87.74 -28.49 -2.88
N GLN A 278 87.66 -28.97 -4.12
CA GLN A 278 88.49 -30.07 -4.61
C GLN A 278 89.97 -29.66 -4.68
N GLU A 279 90.28 -28.50 -5.27
CA GLU A 279 91.66 -28.00 -5.37
C GLU A 279 92.29 -27.80 -3.98
N ILE A 280 91.54 -27.24 -3.03
CA ILE A 280 91.98 -27.10 -1.63
C ILE A 280 92.31 -28.47 -1.02
N ALA A 281 91.48 -29.49 -1.26
CA ALA A 281 91.74 -30.83 -0.75
C ALA A 281 92.99 -31.47 -1.37
N GLU A 282 93.20 -31.29 -2.68
CA GLU A 282 94.40 -31.75 -3.38
C GLU A 282 95.66 -31.03 -2.88
N LEU A 283 95.58 -29.72 -2.61
CA LEU A 283 96.66 -28.93 -2.04
C LEU A 283 97.01 -29.39 -0.61
N TRP A 284 96.02 -29.71 0.23
CA TRP A 284 96.26 -30.27 1.57
C TRP A 284 97.02 -31.60 1.53
N VAL A 285 96.72 -32.48 0.57
CA VAL A 285 97.44 -33.75 0.40
C VAL A 285 98.89 -33.49 0.00
N LYS A 286 99.12 -32.61 -0.98
CA LYS A 286 100.47 -32.23 -1.42
C LYS A 286 101.29 -31.60 -0.29
N ASP A 287 100.68 -30.74 0.51
CA ASP A 287 101.32 -30.11 1.68
C ASP A 287 101.78 -31.15 2.70
N ALA A 288 100.92 -32.11 3.05
CA ALA A 288 101.25 -33.20 3.98
C ALA A 288 102.38 -34.11 3.47
N GLU A 289 102.42 -34.40 2.16
CA GLU A 289 103.51 -35.18 1.53
C GLU A 289 104.85 -34.42 1.60
N LEU A 290 104.84 -33.10 1.37
CA LEU A 290 106.01 -32.24 1.50
C LEU A 290 106.48 -32.13 2.95
N GLU A 291 105.57 -32.00 3.91
CA GLU A 291 105.89 -31.98 5.35
C GLU A 291 106.54 -33.30 5.79
N LEU A 292 106.00 -34.45 5.36
CA LEU A 292 106.57 -35.76 5.67
C LEU A 292 107.98 -35.92 5.09
N LEU A 293 108.20 -35.51 3.83
CA LEU A 293 109.52 -35.56 3.22
C LEU A 293 110.50 -34.60 3.92
N SER A 294 110.07 -33.39 4.29
CA SER A 294 110.92 -32.41 4.98
C SER A 294 111.37 -32.87 6.37
N ASN A 295 110.58 -33.72 7.04
CA ASN A 295 110.84 -34.23 8.38
C ASN A 295 111.58 -35.58 8.39
N THR A 296 112.03 -36.09 7.24
CA THR A 296 112.77 -37.36 7.19
C THR A 296 114.24 -37.18 7.57
N ASP A 297 114.73 -37.98 8.52
CA ASP A 297 116.16 -38.00 8.91
C ASP A 297 117.03 -38.82 7.93
N ASP A 298 116.42 -39.61 7.04
CA ASP A 298 117.13 -40.42 6.04
C ASP A 298 117.44 -39.59 4.78
N HIS A 299 118.67 -39.10 4.72
CA HIS A 299 119.16 -38.28 3.61
C HIS A 299 119.08 -38.97 2.24
N ILE A 300 119.17 -40.31 2.17
CA ILE A 300 119.09 -41.04 0.90
C ILE A 300 117.63 -41.10 0.44
N GLN A 301 116.69 -41.42 1.35
CA GLN A 301 115.26 -41.42 1.04
C GLN A 301 114.75 -40.03 0.66
N PHE A 302 115.26 -38.97 1.29
CA PHE A 302 114.96 -37.60 0.88
C PHE A 302 115.32 -37.37 -0.60
N LEU A 303 116.57 -37.67 -0.98
CA LEU A 303 117.07 -37.44 -2.33
C LEU A 303 116.39 -38.32 -3.39
N LEU A 304 115.97 -39.54 -3.03
CA LEU A 304 115.25 -40.45 -3.93
C LEU A 304 113.80 -40.01 -4.18
N ASN A 305 113.12 -39.48 -3.17
CA ASN A 305 111.70 -39.09 -3.27
C ASN A 305 111.50 -37.62 -3.72
N TYR A 306 112.49 -36.75 -3.53
CA TYR A 306 112.43 -35.33 -3.90
C TYR A 306 112.08 -35.07 -5.39
N PRO A 307 112.67 -35.76 -6.40
CA PRO A 307 112.35 -35.54 -7.81
C PRO A 307 110.89 -35.84 -8.18
N SER A 308 110.22 -36.72 -7.43
CA SER A 308 108.80 -37.04 -7.64
C SER A 308 107.88 -35.93 -7.14
N LEU A 309 108.34 -35.13 -6.16
CA LEU A 309 107.56 -34.04 -5.55
C LEU A 309 107.89 -32.65 -6.13
N SER A 310 109.02 -32.48 -6.83
CA SER A 310 109.42 -31.18 -7.40
C SER A 310 108.44 -30.64 -8.46
N HIS A 311 107.66 -31.51 -9.10
CA HIS A 311 106.61 -31.13 -10.04
C HIS A 311 105.31 -30.65 -9.35
N LEU A 312 105.18 -30.77 -8.03
CA LEU A 312 103.95 -30.41 -7.31
C LEU A 312 103.80 -28.90 -7.08
N SER A 313 104.88 -28.11 -7.22
CA SER A 313 104.86 -26.66 -7.02
C SER A 313 104.25 -25.87 -8.18
N GLU A 314 104.14 -26.47 -9.37
CA GLU A 314 103.53 -25.86 -10.55
C GLU A 314 102.02 -26.18 -10.58
N SER A 315 101.26 -25.61 -9.65
CA SER A 315 99.79 -25.64 -9.75
C SER A 315 99.34 -24.71 -10.89
N THR A 316 98.29 -25.10 -11.60
CA THR A 316 97.63 -24.23 -12.57
C THR A 316 96.72 -23.28 -11.81
N ASP A 317 97.27 -22.14 -11.37
CA ASP A 317 96.55 -21.15 -10.57
C ASP A 317 95.19 -20.81 -11.21
N LEU A 318 94.09 -21.14 -10.53
CA LEU A 318 92.80 -20.56 -10.89
C LEU A 318 92.88 -19.05 -10.68
N PRO A 319 92.44 -18.23 -11.64
CA PRO A 319 92.52 -16.78 -11.52
C PRO A 319 91.80 -16.29 -10.25
N SER A 320 92.42 -15.31 -9.57
CA SER A 320 91.88 -14.73 -8.34
C SER A 320 90.45 -14.23 -8.57
N LEU A 321 89.51 -14.71 -7.76
CA LEU A 321 88.10 -14.33 -7.85
C LEU A 321 87.91 -12.89 -7.33
N ASP A 322 87.59 -11.98 -8.23
CA ASP A 322 87.07 -10.65 -7.87
C ASP A 322 85.55 -10.76 -7.66
N VAL A 323 85.09 -10.52 -6.43
CA VAL A 323 83.67 -10.57 -6.08
C VAL A 323 83.11 -9.15 -6.15
N HIS A 324 82.34 -8.87 -7.20
CA HIS A 324 81.66 -7.59 -7.33
C HIS A 324 80.52 -7.40 -6.29
N PRO A 325 80.19 -6.14 -5.92
CA PRO A 325 79.13 -5.82 -4.96
C PRO A 325 77.75 -6.40 -5.37
N PRO A 326 76.90 -6.80 -4.40
CA PRO A 326 75.69 -7.56 -4.67
C PRO A 326 74.53 -6.66 -5.12
N LEU A 327 74.46 -6.36 -6.41
CA LEU A 327 73.34 -5.65 -7.05
C LEU A 327 72.64 -6.55 -8.09
N TYR A 328 72.36 -7.81 -7.73
CA TYR A 328 72.00 -8.84 -8.73
C TYR A 328 70.66 -8.62 -9.45
N PHE A 329 69.70 -7.92 -8.85
CA PHE A 329 68.36 -7.71 -9.44
C PHE A 329 67.76 -6.31 -9.22
N GLU A 330 68.54 -5.33 -8.73
CA GLU A 330 67.99 -4.00 -8.36
C GLU A 330 67.33 -3.27 -9.54
N HIS A 331 67.88 -3.42 -10.74
CA HIS A 331 67.30 -2.86 -11.97
C HIS A 331 65.88 -3.35 -12.27
N VAL A 332 65.49 -4.53 -11.76
CA VAL A 332 64.12 -5.06 -11.91
C VAL A 332 63.13 -4.24 -11.08
N THR A 333 63.52 -3.84 -9.87
CA THR A 333 62.68 -3.03 -8.98
C THR A 333 62.49 -1.61 -9.52
N GLU A 334 63.52 -1.05 -10.14
CA GLU A 334 63.45 0.25 -10.82
C GLU A 334 62.48 0.20 -12.01
N ALA A 335 62.62 -0.81 -12.88
CA ALA A 335 61.71 -1.01 -14.02
C ALA A 335 60.25 -1.25 -13.58
N LEU A 336 60.02 -2.01 -12.50
CA LEU A 336 58.68 -2.20 -11.93
C LEU A 336 58.08 -0.89 -11.38
N SER A 337 58.90 -0.02 -10.80
CA SER A 337 58.47 1.28 -10.30
C SER A 337 58.04 2.20 -11.44
N GLU A 338 58.74 2.13 -12.58
CA GLU A 338 58.34 2.86 -13.80
C GLU A 338 57.00 2.36 -14.35
N ILE A 339 56.79 1.04 -14.40
CA ILE A 339 55.51 0.44 -14.82
C ILE A 339 54.37 0.90 -13.91
N ARG A 340 54.58 0.87 -12.59
CA ARG A 340 53.59 1.34 -11.61
C ARG A 340 53.21 2.79 -11.87
N GLY A 341 54.20 3.68 -12.00
CA GLY A 341 53.94 5.10 -12.25
C GLY A 341 53.16 5.35 -13.55
N LYS A 342 53.47 4.60 -14.62
CA LYS A 342 52.73 4.69 -15.89
C LYS A 342 51.27 4.25 -15.73
N LEU A 343 51.01 3.15 -15.02
CA LEU A 343 49.65 2.67 -14.74
C LEU A 343 48.86 3.67 -13.90
N GLU A 344 49.46 4.21 -12.84
CA GLU A 344 48.84 5.23 -11.99
C GLU A 344 48.46 6.48 -12.79
N ASN A 345 49.34 6.94 -13.68
CA ASN A 345 49.07 8.10 -14.53
C ASN A 345 47.88 7.87 -15.47
N VAL A 346 47.81 6.70 -16.12
CA VAL A 346 46.68 6.36 -17.00
C VAL A 346 45.36 6.32 -16.22
N LEU A 347 45.36 5.72 -15.04
CA LEU A 347 44.16 5.65 -14.19
C LEU A 347 43.71 7.05 -13.75
N ASN A 348 44.64 7.90 -13.33
CA ASN A 348 44.34 9.27 -12.89
C ASN A 348 43.85 10.17 -14.03
N GLU A 349 44.32 9.94 -15.27
CA GLU A 349 43.86 10.70 -16.44
C GLU A 349 42.46 10.29 -16.92
N GLU A 350 42.18 8.99 -16.94
CA GLU A 350 40.93 8.45 -17.48
C GLU A 350 39.77 8.48 -16.47
N TRP A 351 40.06 8.37 -15.17
CA TRP A 351 39.03 8.32 -14.14
C TRP A 351 38.07 9.53 -14.14
N PRO A 352 38.53 10.79 -14.25
CA PRO A 352 37.64 11.94 -14.34
C PRO A 352 36.70 11.87 -15.55
N LYS A 353 37.18 11.35 -16.70
CA LYS A 353 36.39 11.21 -17.93
C LYS A 353 35.25 10.19 -17.73
N ILE A 354 35.55 9.07 -17.06
CA ILE A 354 34.56 8.04 -16.69
C ILE A 354 33.56 8.60 -15.68
N SER A 355 34.05 9.26 -14.62
CA SER A 355 33.22 9.85 -13.57
C SER A 355 32.22 10.87 -14.13
N LEU A 356 32.67 11.69 -15.09
CA LEU A 356 31.80 12.68 -15.74
C LEU A 356 30.63 12.01 -16.47
N LYS A 357 30.89 10.91 -17.19
CA LYS A 357 29.86 10.16 -17.93
C LYS A 357 28.80 9.54 -17.01
N VAL A 358 29.16 9.18 -15.78
CA VAL A 358 28.20 8.73 -14.76
C VAL A 358 27.30 9.88 -14.30
N THR A 359 27.86 11.09 -14.14
CA THR A 359 27.11 12.26 -13.67
C THR A 359 26.28 12.97 -14.75
N GLU A 360 26.58 12.75 -16.03
CA GLU A 360 25.83 13.31 -17.18
C GLU A 360 24.48 12.61 -17.43
N VAL A 361 24.16 11.55 -16.69
CA VAL A 361 22.88 10.83 -16.84
C VAL A 361 21.74 11.70 -16.32
N ASP A 362 21.08 12.42 -17.22
CA ASP A 362 19.87 13.18 -16.94
C ASP A 362 18.63 12.36 -17.35
N VAL A 363 17.83 11.98 -16.35
CA VAL A 363 16.58 11.22 -16.53
C VAL A 363 15.35 12.10 -16.29
N LEU A 364 15.51 13.43 -16.34
CA LEU A 364 14.35 14.32 -16.32
C LEU A 364 13.54 14.11 -17.61
N LEU A 365 12.54 13.22 -17.51
CA LEU A 365 11.47 13.13 -18.49
C LEU A 365 10.88 14.54 -18.66
N PRO A 366 10.77 15.07 -19.89
CA PRO A 366 9.96 16.24 -20.13
C PRO A 366 8.57 15.89 -19.62
N ILE A 367 8.11 16.57 -18.56
CA ILE A 367 6.69 16.63 -18.25
C ILE A 367 6.05 17.07 -19.56
N PRO A 368 5.15 16.29 -20.19
CA PRO A 368 4.53 16.69 -21.44
C PRO A 368 3.91 18.06 -21.21
N GLU A 369 4.40 19.08 -21.92
CA GLU A 369 3.75 20.38 -21.91
C GLU A 369 2.31 20.14 -22.40
N PRO A 370 1.30 20.68 -21.70
CA PRO A 370 -0.09 20.47 -22.10
C PRO A 370 -0.27 20.98 -23.55
N GLU A 371 -0.53 20.06 -24.47
CA GLU A 371 -0.64 20.34 -25.91
C GLU A 371 -1.96 21.04 -26.25
N THR A 372 -2.93 20.98 -25.34
CA THR A 372 -4.23 21.62 -25.48
C THR A 372 -4.48 22.69 -24.41
N ARG A 373 -5.22 23.75 -24.80
CA ARG A 373 -5.67 24.81 -23.88
C ARG A 373 -6.46 24.22 -22.71
N GLU A 374 -7.22 23.17 -22.97
CA GLU A 374 -8.04 22.43 -22.01
C GLU A 374 -7.21 21.66 -20.99
N GLU A 375 -5.99 21.21 -21.33
CA GLU A 375 -5.03 20.58 -20.43
C GLU A 375 -4.28 21.62 -19.59
N PHE A 376 -3.85 22.73 -20.19
CA PHE A 376 -3.14 23.81 -19.48
C PHE A 376 -4.02 24.44 -18.37
N LEU A 377 -5.30 24.66 -18.65
CA LEU A 377 -6.27 25.17 -17.67
C LEU A 377 -6.57 24.18 -16.51
N GLN A 378 -6.11 22.93 -16.58
CA GLN A 378 -6.27 21.95 -15.49
C GLN A 378 -5.14 22.00 -14.46
N TYR A 379 -3.98 22.55 -14.84
CA TYR A 379 -2.80 22.66 -13.98
C TYR A 379 -2.73 23.97 -13.19
N SER A 380 -3.56 24.97 -13.51
CA SER A 380 -3.65 26.24 -12.76
C SER A 380 -4.93 26.29 -11.92
N PRO A 381 -4.87 26.14 -10.58
CA PRO A 381 -6.09 26.13 -9.78
C PRO A 381 -6.68 27.51 -9.47
N TYR A 382 -5.99 28.64 -9.72
CA TYR A 382 -6.50 29.96 -9.33
C TYR A 382 -6.01 31.10 -10.24
N CYS A 383 -6.79 31.43 -11.27
CA CYS A 383 -6.80 32.78 -11.84
C CYS A 383 -8.26 33.26 -11.90
N ASN A 384 -8.83 33.61 -10.74
CA ASN A 384 -10.00 34.47 -10.72
C ASN A 384 -9.51 35.91 -10.87
N LEU A 385 -9.58 36.42 -12.10
CA LEU A 385 -9.33 37.81 -12.49
C LEU A 385 -10.47 38.72 -12.00
N ASN A 386 -10.70 38.86 -10.68
CA ASN A 386 -11.71 39.79 -10.18
C ASN A 386 -11.43 40.44 -8.81
N ASP A 387 -10.19 40.44 -8.31
CA ASP A 387 -9.82 41.27 -7.16
C ASP A 387 -8.82 42.35 -7.60
N VAL A 388 -9.35 43.47 -8.08
CA VAL A 388 -8.61 44.73 -8.28
C VAL A 388 -8.84 45.60 -7.06
N PHE A 389 -7.81 45.79 -6.23
CA PHE A 389 -7.64 47.01 -5.43
C PHE A 389 -6.17 47.47 -5.46
N PRO A 390 -5.92 48.80 -5.43
CA PRO A 390 -4.68 49.39 -5.91
C PRO A 390 -3.66 49.51 -4.79
N PHE A 391 -2.41 49.11 -5.05
CA PHE A 391 -1.28 49.59 -4.28
C PHE A 391 -0.47 50.58 -5.10
N SER A 392 -0.58 51.82 -4.64
CA SER A 392 0.22 52.99 -4.96
C SER A 392 1.71 52.77 -4.71
N SER A 393 2.53 53.20 -5.69
CA SER A 393 3.80 53.95 -5.58
C SER A 393 4.77 53.67 -4.42
N PHE A 394 6.03 53.37 -4.77
CA PHE A 394 7.33 53.59 -4.09
C PHE A 394 8.26 52.42 -4.55
N ILE A 395 9.49 52.56 -5.07
CA ILE A 395 10.63 53.47 -4.86
C ILE A 395 11.56 53.45 -6.10
N HIS A 396 12.15 54.61 -6.45
CA HIS A 396 13.40 54.75 -7.21
C HIS A 396 14.60 54.42 -6.32
N GLY A 397 15.56 53.64 -6.83
CA GLY A 397 16.87 53.41 -6.21
C GLY A 397 17.69 52.42 -6.99
#